data_AF-A0A7Y2D286-F1
#
_entry.id   AF-A0A7Y2D286-F1
#
_cell.length_a   1.000
_cell.length_b   1.000
_cell.length_c   1.000
_cell.angle_alpha   90.00
_cell.angle_beta   90.00
_cell.angle_gamma   90.00
#
_symmetry.space_group_name_H-M   'P 1'
#
loop_
_entity.id
_entity.type
_entity.pdbx_description
1 polymer ?
#
loop_
_entity_poly.entity_id
_entity_poly.type
_entity_poly.pdbx_seq_one_letter_code
_entity_poly.pdbx_strand_id
1 'polypeptide(L)'
;MFDPTLNPIKETTYEFLAVFLAEMAGLFPDAYIHIGGDENEGKHWDANAEIQAFMKEKGIKDNHELQTYFNKRILKILKKHGKTMMGWDEIFQPDLPKDVVVHSWRGQKALAESARQGYFGVLSNGYYIDLLHPASSHYVVDPIPEDSTLTAEEKKRILGGEATMWSEWVSPETIDSRIWPRTAAIAERFWSDGSVKNVDDMYRRLETVSIQLEELGLTHRRNRAMMLRRLLQSADISDLETLVSVIEPVKQYRRYQQRKQTMLSPLTGLIDAAGADAKGAREFRKIAKEFSKGNSKEVVARLEGIFMGWRYAGIRLKPQMEVNASLHEAKALARELQKLGEIGLNVLKIKWTEAETEDWRKDTLAELDRIAKPKPSAVEFVVIEDLKGMINSTN
;
A
#
# COMPACT_ATOMS: atom_id res chain seq x y z
N MET A 1 5.60 12.87 23.56
CA MET A 1 5.78 12.93 22.10
C MET A 1 6.57 14.19 21.85
N PHE A 2 7.71 14.08 21.18
CA PHE A 2 8.46 15.26 20.73
C PHE A 2 7.91 15.55 19.34
N ASP A 3 7.40 16.76 19.10
CA ASP A 3 6.83 17.17 17.80
C ASP A 3 7.79 18.16 17.10
N PRO A 4 9.05 17.74 16.80
CA PRO A 4 10.09 18.65 16.34
C PRO A 4 9.72 19.32 15.03
N THR A 5 9.73 20.65 15.04
CA THR A 5 9.52 21.48 13.86
C THR A 5 10.60 22.56 13.81
N LEU A 6 11.09 22.85 12.60
CA LEU A 6 12.03 23.95 12.40
C LEU A 6 11.41 25.25 12.91
N ASN A 7 12.23 26.11 13.52
CA ASN A 7 11.76 27.40 14.00
C ASN A 7 11.77 28.41 12.84
N PRO A 8 10.59 28.88 12.36
CA PRO A 8 10.49 29.73 11.18
C PRO A 8 10.83 31.20 11.45
N ILE A 9 11.05 31.61 12.72
CA ILE A 9 11.34 33.01 13.08
C ILE A 9 12.83 33.26 13.32
N LYS A 10 13.66 32.20 13.36
CA LYS A 10 15.11 32.32 13.55
C LYS A 10 15.85 32.47 12.23
N GLU A 11 16.65 33.51 12.09
CA GLU A 11 17.51 33.72 10.91
C GLU A 11 18.51 32.59 10.70
N THR A 12 19.04 32.02 11.78
CA THR A 12 19.96 30.88 11.75
C THR A 12 19.36 29.64 11.08
N THR A 13 18.04 29.46 11.12
CA THR A 13 17.34 28.41 10.36
C THR A 13 17.56 28.61 8.86
N TYR A 14 17.42 29.84 8.37
CA TYR A 14 17.54 30.16 6.95
C TYR A 14 18.98 30.25 6.48
N GLU A 15 19.91 30.68 7.34
CA GLU A 15 21.35 30.63 7.06
C GLU A 15 21.80 29.18 6.85
N PHE A 16 21.40 28.28 7.75
CA PHE A 16 21.64 26.84 7.60
C PHE A 16 21.02 26.28 6.30
N LEU A 17 19.73 26.54 6.08
CA LEU A 17 19.03 26.03 4.89
C LEU A 17 19.59 26.61 3.59
N ALA A 18 20.08 27.85 3.58
CA ALA A 18 20.71 28.45 2.40
C ALA A 18 22.00 27.72 2.03
N VAL A 19 22.85 27.41 3.01
CA VAL A 19 24.08 26.64 2.78
C VAL A 19 23.75 25.22 2.33
N PHE A 20 22.85 24.54 3.06
CA PHE A 20 22.45 23.18 2.75
C PHE A 20 21.81 23.05 1.36
N LEU A 21 20.83 23.90 1.03
CA LEU A 21 20.16 23.85 -0.27
C LEU A 21 21.06 24.28 -1.43
N ALA A 22 22.05 25.14 -1.19
CA ALA A 22 23.06 25.45 -2.20
C ALA A 22 23.90 24.22 -2.56
N GLU A 23 24.34 23.46 -1.54
CA GLU A 23 25.06 22.21 -1.74
C GLU A 23 24.19 21.18 -2.48
N MET A 24 22.96 20.95 -2.01
CA MET A 24 22.04 20.01 -2.67
C MET A 24 21.73 20.41 -4.12
N ALA A 25 21.51 21.71 -4.38
CA ALA A 25 21.28 22.21 -5.74
C ALA A 25 22.49 22.03 -6.67
N GLY A 26 23.71 21.99 -6.12
CA GLY A 26 24.93 21.67 -6.87
C GLY A 26 25.10 20.18 -7.16
N LEU A 27 24.58 19.29 -6.31
CA LEU A 27 24.66 17.84 -6.49
C LEU A 27 23.61 17.31 -7.48
N PHE A 28 22.39 17.86 -7.44
CA PHE A 28 21.27 17.37 -8.24
C PHE A 28 21.01 18.28 -9.45
N PRO A 29 21.22 17.81 -10.70
CA PRO A 29 21.08 18.65 -11.89
C PRO A 29 19.63 18.95 -12.26
N ASP A 30 18.67 18.18 -11.75
CA ASP A 30 17.25 18.34 -12.02
C ASP A 30 16.73 19.74 -11.63
N ALA A 31 15.73 20.24 -12.36
CA ALA A 31 15.19 21.58 -12.14
C ALA A 31 14.40 21.69 -10.82
N TYR A 32 13.87 20.59 -10.29
CA TYR A 32 12.96 20.59 -9.15
C TYR A 32 13.69 20.23 -7.85
N ILE A 33 13.32 20.91 -6.75
CA ILE A 33 13.67 20.48 -5.39
C ILE A 33 12.37 20.40 -4.58
N HIS A 34 12.10 19.20 -4.05
CA HIS A 34 10.97 18.96 -3.17
C HIS A 34 11.33 19.36 -1.73
N ILE A 35 10.59 20.31 -1.14
CA ILE A 35 10.86 20.82 0.22
C ILE A 35 10.06 20.11 1.32
N GLY A 36 9.23 19.12 0.94
CA GLY A 36 8.29 18.46 1.86
C GLY A 36 7.14 19.39 2.19
N GLY A 37 6.94 19.66 3.48
CA GLY A 37 5.93 20.59 3.98
C GLY A 37 4.66 19.93 4.52
N ASP A 38 4.67 18.62 4.65
CA ASP A 38 3.61 17.78 5.20
C ASP A 38 3.57 17.79 6.74
N GLU A 39 2.39 17.49 7.28
CA GLU A 39 2.17 17.03 8.67
C GLU A 39 2.76 17.90 9.81
N ASN A 40 2.90 19.20 9.59
CA ASN A 40 3.18 20.12 10.69
C ASN A 40 1.91 20.35 11.54
N GLU A 41 1.78 19.58 12.62
CA GLU A 41 0.66 19.68 13.57
C GLU A 41 0.63 21.00 14.36
N GLY A 42 1.67 21.84 14.30
CA GLY A 42 1.70 23.17 14.92
C GLY A 42 1.94 23.20 16.43
N LYS A 43 1.89 22.05 17.13
CA LYS A 43 1.98 21.97 18.61
C LYS A 43 3.14 22.74 19.23
N HIS A 44 4.36 22.61 18.68
CA HIS A 44 5.53 23.33 19.19
C HIS A 44 5.56 24.81 18.78
N TRP A 45 4.91 25.19 17.68
CA TRP A 45 4.74 26.59 17.30
C TRP A 45 3.71 27.28 18.21
N ASP A 46 2.61 26.60 18.52
CA ASP A 46 1.57 27.05 19.44
C ASP A 46 2.11 27.25 20.86
N ALA A 47 2.95 26.32 21.32
CA ALA A 47 3.54 26.38 22.66
C ALA A 47 4.68 27.41 22.81
N ASN A 48 5.20 27.99 21.72
CA ASN A 48 6.37 28.87 21.76
C ASN A 48 5.96 30.35 21.78
N ALA A 49 6.20 31.03 22.91
CA ALA A 49 5.82 32.43 23.11
C ALA A 49 6.47 33.42 22.12
N GLU A 50 7.70 33.17 21.66
CA GLU A 50 8.38 34.03 20.68
C GLU A 50 7.71 33.90 19.30
N ILE A 51 7.34 32.67 18.90
CA ILE A 51 6.62 32.41 17.65
C ILE A 51 5.24 33.08 17.69
N GLN A 52 4.50 32.92 18.79
CA GLN A 52 3.19 33.57 18.95
C GLN A 52 3.30 35.11 18.91
N ALA A 53 4.32 35.67 19.56
CA ALA A 53 4.58 37.11 19.50
C ALA A 53 4.91 37.59 18.08
N PHE A 54 5.75 36.84 17.36
CA PHE A 54 6.09 37.11 15.96
C PHE A 54 4.87 37.03 15.05
N MET A 55 4.02 36.01 15.20
CA MET A 55 2.79 35.88 14.44
C MET A 55 1.88 37.09 14.65
N LYS A 56 1.71 37.53 15.90
CA LYS A 56 0.95 38.75 16.23
C LYS A 56 1.56 40.01 15.62
N GLU A 57 2.88 40.18 15.69
CA GLU A 57 3.60 41.33 15.13
C GLU A 57 3.43 41.41 13.60
N LYS A 58 3.51 40.25 12.92
CA LYS A 58 3.41 40.16 11.46
C LYS A 58 1.98 40.00 10.94
N GLY A 59 0.99 39.90 11.82
CA GLY A 59 -0.41 39.67 11.44
C GLY A 59 -0.67 38.30 10.81
N ILE A 60 0.14 37.29 11.15
CA ILE A 60 -0.02 35.90 10.71
C ILE A 60 -1.09 35.24 11.58
N LYS A 61 -2.14 34.69 10.96
CA LYS A 61 -3.35 34.23 11.66
C LYS A 61 -3.22 32.85 12.28
N ASP A 62 -2.52 31.94 11.62
CA ASP A 62 -2.42 30.54 12.01
C ASP A 62 -1.10 29.90 11.56
N ASN A 63 -0.89 28.64 11.95
CA ASN A 63 0.32 27.89 11.62
C ASN A 63 0.48 27.67 10.11
N HIS A 64 -0.60 27.66 9.33
CA HIS A 64 -0.53 27.47 7.89
C HIS A 64 -0.04 28.74 7.18
N GLU A 65 -0.50 29.92 7.61
CA GLU A 65 0.07 31.20 7.20
C GLU A 65 1.54 31.34 7.67
N LEU A 66 1.91 30.82 8.85
CA LEU A 66 3.30 30.81 9.33
C LEU A 66 4.19 29.88 8.48
N GLN A 67 3.70 28.70 8.11
CA GLN A 67 4.38 27.79 7.20
C GLN A 67 4.54 28.42 5.82
N THR A 68 3.55 29.18 5.37
CA THR A 68 3.63 29.97 4.12
C THR A 68 4.74 31.01 4.19
N TYR A 69 4.87 31.72 5.31
CA TYR A 69 5.98 32.65 5.54
C TYR A 69 7.34 31.94 5.40
N PHE A 70 7.48 30.77 6.01
CA PHE A 70 8.69 29.94 5.88
C PHE A 70 8.94 29.52 4.43
N ASN A 71 7.95 28.94 3.75
CA ASN A 71 8.06 28.45 2.38
C ASN A 71 8.46 29.55 1.39
N LYS A 72 7.94 30.78 1.54
CA LYS A 72 8.34 31.93 0.70
C LYS A 72 9.82 32.28 0.86
N ARG A 73 10.40 32.08 2.04
CA ARG A 73 11.83 32.31 2.27
C ARG A 73 12.67 31.21 1.62
N ILE A 74 12.23 29.95 1.73
CA ILE A 74 12.86 28.82 1.03
C ILE A 74 12.81 28.99 -0.49
N LEU A 75 11.67 29.43 -1.03
CA LEU A 75 11.53 29.71 -2.46
C LEU A 75 12.55 30.73 -2.97
N LYS A 76 12.81 31.79 -2.21
CA LYS A 76 13.85 32.79 -2.58
C LYS A 76 15.24 32.18 -2.59
N ILE A 77 15.54 31.24 -1.69
CA ILE A 77 16.81 30.51 -1.68
C ILE A 77 16.92 29.65 -2.94
N LEU A 78 15.92 28.81 -3.22
CA LEU A 78 15.91 27.91 -4.38
C LEU A 78 16.03 28.66 -5.71
N LYS A 79 15.35 29.81 -5.85
CA LYS A 79 15.42 30.65 -7.07
C LYS A 79 16.82 31.19 -7.34
N LYS A 80 17.65 31.46 -6.31
CA LYS A 80 19.06 31.87 -6.51
C LYS A 80 19.90 30.77 -7.15
N HIS A 81 19.48 29.51 -7.01
CA HIS A 81 20.16 28.33 -7.56
C HIS A 81 19.46 27.78 -8.81
N GLY A 82 18.52 28.54 -9.40
CA GLY A 82 17.80 28.13 -10.60
C GLY A 82 16.88 26.92 -10.39
N LYS A 83 16.44 26.66 -9.16
CA LYS A 83 15.58 25.53 -8.81
C LYS A 83 14.12 25.96 -8.69
N THR A 84 13.24 25.11 -9.22
CA THR A 84 11.79 25.18 -9.06
C THR A 84 11.39 24.44 -7.79
N MET A 85 10.59 25.09 -6.95
CA MET A 85 10.12 24.50 -5.71
C MET A 85 8.95 23.54 -5.97
N MET A 86 9.01 22.36 -5.35
CA MET A 86 7.91 21.41 -5.25
C MET A 86 7.66 21.10 -3.76
N GLY A 87 6.42 20.78 -3.39
CA GLY A 87 6.12 20.37 -2.01
C GLY A 87 4.73 19.75 -1.90
N TRP A 88 4.46 19.12 -0.77
CA TRP A 88 3.16 18.53 -0.48
C TRP A 88 2.06 19.59 -0.45
N ASP A 89 0.82 19.21 -0.75
CA ASP A 89 -0.27 20.17 -0.96
C ASP A 89 -0.60 21.08 0.24
N GLU A 90 -0.06 20.85 1.43
CA GLU A 90 -0.05 21.84 2.53
C GLU A 90 0.81 23.08 2.27
N ILE A 91 1.75 23.04 1.31
CA ILE A 91 2.49 24.25 0.93
C ILE A 91 1.64 25.20 0.08
N PHE A 92 0.52 24.72 -0.46
CA PHE A 92 -0.29 25.44 -1.45
C PHE A 92 -0.91 26.71 -0.87
N GLN A 93 -0.66 27.84 -1.55
CA GLN A 93 -1.31 29.12 -1.30
C GLN A 93 -1.51 29.90 -2.61
N PRO A 94 -2.58 30.70 -2.74
CA PRO A 94 -2.89 31.43 -3.98
C PRO A 94 -1.83 32.44 -4.43
N ASP A 95 -0.97 32.91 -3.51
CA ASP A 95 0.02 33.96 -3.75
C ASP A 95 1.44 33.42 -4.00
N LEU A 96 1.62 32.09 -4.02
CA LEU A 96 2.87 31.50 -4.46
C LEU A 96 3.07 31.72 -5.97
N PRO A 97 4.31 31.90 -6.46
CA PRO A 97 4.61 31.88 -7.87
C PRO A 97 4.07 30.62 -8.58
N LYS A 98 3.48 30.79 -9.77
CA LYS A 98 2.77 29.74 -10.51
C LYS A 98 3.69 28.64 -11.08
N ASP A 99 5.00 28.86 -11.03
CA ASP A 99 6.03 27.86 -11.34
C ASP A 99 6.21 26.83 -10.21
N VAL A 100 5.67 27.06 -9.01
CA VAL A 100 5.68 26.06 -7.92
C VAL A 100 4.81 24.85 -8.28
N VAL A 101 5.33 23.65 -8.04
CA VAL A 101 4.62 22.38 -8.27
C VAL A 101 4.01 21.88 -6.95
N VAL A 102 2.71 21.57 -7.00
CA VAL A 102 1.95 21.01 -5.87
C VAL A 102 1.92 19.49 -5.96
N HIS A 103 2.47 18.82 -4.95
CA HIS A 103 2.41 17.36 -4.84
C HIS A 103 1.18 16.97 -4.02
N SER A 104 0.11 16.55 -4.71
CA SER A 104 -1.15 16.24 -4.04
C SER A 104 -1.17 14.81 -3.51
N TRP A 105 -1.16 14.71 -2.19
CA TRP A 105 -1.32 13.45 -1.47
C TRP A 105 -2.69 13.31 -0.81
N ARG A 106 -3.46 14.40 -0.69
CA ARG A 106 -4.83 14.38 -0.15
C ARG A 106 -5.91 14.00 -1.16
N GLY A 107 -5.60 13.94 -2.47
CA GLY A 107 -6.51 13.40 -3.49
C GLY A 107 -6.69 14.23 -4.75
N GLN A 108 -7.36 13.67 -5.76
CA GLN A 108 -7.63 14.31 -7.05
C GLN A 108 -8.34 15.68 -6.90
N LYS A 109 -9.15 15.86 -5.85
CA LYS A 109 -9.85 17.14 -5.59
C LYS A 109 -8.86 18.27 -5.27
N ALA A 110 -7.89 18.02 -4.40
CA ALA A 110 -6.86 19.00 -4.04
C ALA A 110 -5.96 19.31 -5.25
N LEU A 111 -5.59 18.28 -6.01
CA LEU A 111 -4.87 18.43 -7.27
C LEU A 111 -5.62 19.31 -8.28
N ALA A 112 -6.89 18.99 -8.54
CA ALA A 112 -7.73 19.75 -9.47
C ALA A 112 -7.89 21.20 -9.04
N GLU A 113 -8.04 21.47 -7.74
CA GLU A 113 -8.12 22.82 -7.21
C GLU A 113 -6.84 23.62 -7.46
N SER A 114 -5.67 23.03 -7.21
CA SER A 114 -4.39 23.69 -7.50
C SER A 114 -4.23 24.02 -9.00
N ALA A 115 -4.69 23.13 -9.88
CA ALA A 115 -4.66 23.33 -11.32
C ALA A 115 -5.57 24.46 -11.79
N ARG A 116 -6.79 24.59 -11.23
CA ARG A 116 -7.69 25.74 -11.49
C ARG A 116 -7.06 27.07 -11.10
N GLN A 117 -6.30 27.07 -10.01
CA GLN A 117 -5.59 28.26 -9.53
C GLN A 117 -4.26 28.54 -10.26
N GLY A 118 -3.94 27.76 -11.29
CA GLY A 118 -2.83 28.02 -12.19
C GLY A 118 -1.52 27.32 -11.85
N TYR A 119 -1.52 26.40 -10.89
CA TYR A 119 -0.32 25.66 -10.48
C TYR A 119 -0.21 24.32 -11.18
N PHE A 120 1.02 23.87 -11.41
CA PHE A 120 1.30 22.51 -11.82
C PHE A 120 1.17 21.55 -10.63
N GLY A 121 0.84 20.29 -10.89
CA GLY A 121 0.78 19.30 -9.82
C GLY A 121 0.94 17.85 -10.24
N VAL A 122 1.30 17.04 -9.25
CA VAL A 122 1.53 15.58 -9.33
C VAL A 122 0.60 14.90 -8.33
N LEU A 123 0.00 13.76 -8.69
CA LEU A 123 -0.83 12.95 -7.80
C LEU A 123 -0.03 11.80 -7.16
N SER A 124 0.00 11.73 -5.83
CA SER A 124 0.43 10.51 -5.10
C SER A 124 -0.73 9.80 -4.39
N ASN A 125 -1.83 10.50 -4.11
CA ASN A 125 -3.00 9.86 -3.50
C ASN A 125 -3.49 8.68 -4.35
N GLY A 126 -3.72 7.53 -3.71
CA GLY A 126 -4.08 6.29 -4.40
C GLY A 126 -2.88 5.48 -4.91
N TYR A 127 -1.65 5.98 -4.80
CA TYR A 127 -0.41 5.30 -5.21
C TYR A 127 0.56 5.02 -4.04
N TYR A 128 0.03 5.02 -2.81
CA TYR A 128 0.75 4.66 -1.58
C TYR A 128 0.92 3.14 -1.52
N ILE A 129 2.01 2.65 -2.09
CA ILE A 129 2.28 1.22 -2.22
C ILE A 129 2.75 0.61 -0.90
N ASP A 130 3.31 1.39 0.01
CA ASP A 130 3.65 1.00 1.38
C ASP A 130 2.42 0.49 2.18
N LEU A 131 1.21 0.97 1.89
CA LEU A 131 -0.03 0.59 2.57
C LEU A 131 -0.57 -0.80 2.17
N LEU A 132 0.13 -1.51 1.27
CA LEU A 132 -0.12 -2.90 0.87
C LEU A 132 -1.51 -3.15 0.25
N HIS A 133 -2.07 -2.13 -0.40
CA HIS A 133 -3.24 -2.28 -1.25
C HIS A 133 -2.90 -3.08 -2.54
N PRO A 134 -3.87 -3.80 -3.13
CA PRO A 134 -3.64 -4.63 -4.32
C PRO A 134 -3.30 -3.79 -5.56
N ALA A 135 -2.64 -4.39 -6.57
CA ALA A 135 -2.30 -3.68 -7.81
C ALA A 135 -3.54 -3.04 -8.47
N SER A 136 -4.67 -3.75 -8.43
CA SER A 136 -5.94 -3.29 -9.00
C SER A 136 -6.47 -2.00 -8.39
N SER A 137 -6.25 -1.74 -7.09
CA SER A 137 -6.72 -0.49 -6.50
C SER A 137 -5.89 0.71 -6.93
N HIS A 138 -4.59 0.51 -7.20
CA HIS A 138 -3.73 1.56 -7.74
C HIS A 138 -3.99 1.79 -9.23
N TYR A 139 -4.17 0.71 -9.99
CA TYR A 139 -4.34 0.74 -11.46
C TYR A 139 -5.55 1.54 -11.95
N VAL A 140 -6.62 1.60 -11.15
CA VAL A 140 -7.86 2.31 -11.48
C VAL A 140 -7.86 3.79 -11.08
N VAL A 141 -6.87 4.21 -10.30
CA VAL A 141 -6.69 5.62 -9.95
C VAL A 141 -6.22 6.35 -11.20
N ASP A 142 -6.81 7.49 -11.52
CA ASP A 142 -6.37 8.33 -12.62
C ASP A 142 -6.07 9.74 -12.07
N PRO A 143 -4.92 10.36 -12.40
CA PRO A 143 -4.66 11.75 -12.06
C PRO A 143 -5.71 12.72 -12.60
N ILE A 144 -6.35 12.37 -13.72
CA ILE A 144 -7.44 13.13 -14.33
C ILE A 144 -8.64 12.18 -14.53
N PRO A 145 -9.50 11.98 -13.52
CA PRO A 145 -10.61 11.05 -13.63
C PRO A 145 -11.61 11.50 -14.72
N GLU A 146 -12.40 10.55 -15.24
CA GLU A 146 -13.33 10.81 -16.35
C GLU A 146 -14.38 11.88 -16.02
N ASP A 147 -14.79 11.98 -14.76
CA ASP A 147 -15.73 12.97 -14.24
C ASP A 147 -15.06 14.31 -13.87
N SER A 148 -13.77 14.48 -14.20
CA SER A 148 -13.04 15.72 -13.95
C SER A 148 -13.66 16.91 -14.69
N THR A 149 -13.93 17.99 -13.93
CA THR A 149 -14.46 19.25 -14.46
C THR A 149 -13.38 20.23 -14.94
N LEU A 150 -12.12 19.78 -15.03
CA LEU A 150 -11.02 20.61 -15.52
C LEU A 150 -11.16 20.90 -17.02
N THR A 151 -10.91 22.16 -17.39
CA THR A 151 -10.75 22.58 -18.78
C THR A 151 -9.49 21.97 -19.41
N ALA A 152 -9.36 22.02 -20.74
CA ALA A 152 -8.17 21.51 -21.44
C ALA A 152 -6.87 22.18 -20.97
N GLU A 153 -6.89 23.49 -20.70
CA GLU A 153 -5.70 24.21 -20.20
C GLU A 153 -5.37 23.85 -18.75
N GLU A 154 -6.37 23.60 -17.90
CA GLU A 154 -6.12 23.15 -16.52
C GLU A 154 -5.60 21.71 -16.50
N LYS A 155 -6.07 20.84 -17.39
CA LYS A 155 -5.55 19.47 -17.53
C LYS A 155 -4.05 19.44 -17.87
N LYS A 156 -3.55 20.39 -18.67
CA LYS A 156 -2.11 20.52 -18.98
C LYS A 156 -1.24 20.82 -17.76
N ARG A 157 -1.84 21.25 -16.64
CA ARG A 157 -1.12 21.50 -15.39
C ARG A 157 -0.95 20.25 -14.53
N ILE A 158 -1.64 19.17 -14.89
CA ILE A 158 -1.47 17.87 -14.24
C ILE A 158 -0.28 17.18 -14.91
N LEU A 159 0.86 17.15 -14.21
CA LEU A 159 2.11 16.60 -14.75
C LEU A 159 2.12 15.07 -14.76
N GLY A 160 1.30 14.43 -13.93
CA GLY A 160 1.20 12.98 -13.82
C GLY A 160 0.95 12.55 -12.38
N GLY A 161 1.55 11.42 -12.00
CA GLY A 161 1.52 10.91 -10.63
C GLY A 161 2.84 10.27 -10.22
N GLU A 162 2.94 9.93 -8.94
CA GLU A 162 4.11 9.25 -8.36
C GLU A 162 3.64 8.13 -7.43
N ALA A 163 4.33 6.98 -7.49
CA ALA A 163 4.13 5.91 -6.51
C ALA A 163 5.04 6.16 -5.30
N THR A 164 4.45 6.24 -4.11
CA THR A 164 5.18 6.54 -2.88
C THR A 164 5.46 5.26 -2.10
N MET A 165 6.75 4.99 -1.86
CA MET A 165 7.23 3.86 -1.07
C MET A 165 7.82 4.33 0.25
N TRP A 166 6.94 4.64 1.20
CA TRP A 166 7.35 4.92 2.58
C TRP A 166 7.98 3.68 3.22
N SER A 167 9.08 3.85 3.96
CA SER A 167 9.98 2.76 4.31
C SER A 167 9.94 2.32 5.77
N GLU A 168 8.89 2.66 6.52
CA GLU A 168 8.76 2.32 7.96
C GLU A 168 8.86 0.81 8.21
N TRP A 169 8.30 0.01 7.30
CA TRP A 169 8.25 -1.45 7.39
C TRP A 169 8.94 -2.13 6.22
N VAL A 170 10.10 -1.59 5.84
CA VAL A 170 10.85 -2.06 4.67
C VAL A 170 12.32 -2.23 5.02
N SER A 171 12.92 -3.32 4.53
CA SER A 171 14.34 -3.60 4.63
C SER A 171 14.91 -3.77 3.22
N PRO A 172 16.25 -3.78 3.06
CA PRO A 172 16.87 -4.13 1.79
C PRO A 172 16.42 -5.51 1.25
N GLU A 173 16.04 -6.45 2.13
CA GLU A 173 15.51 -7.75 1.71
C GLU A 173 14.10 -7.67 1.12
N THR A 174 13.31 -6.66 1.51
CA THR A 174 11.87 -6.59 1.22
C THR A 174 11.46 -5.44 0.30
N ILE A 175 12.34 -4.46 0.04
CA ILE A 175 12.04 -3.26 -0.75
C ILE A 175 11.41 -3.60 -2.11
N ASP A 176 12.02 -4.53 -2.85
CA ASP A 176 11.50 -4.89 -4.18
C ASP A 176 10.15 -5.59 -4.09
N SER A 177 9.91 -6.41 -3.05
CA SER A 177 8.62 -7.09 -2.91
C SER A 177 7.49 -6.14 -2.50
N ARG A 178 7.83 -4.92 -2.06
CA ARG A 178 6.86 -3.86 -1.82
C ARG A 178 6.68 -3.01 -3.08
N ILE A 179 7.75 -2.66 -3.78
CA ILE A 179 7.67 -1.87 -5.02
C ILE A 179 7.03 -2.66 -6.16
N TRP A 180 7.50 -3.89 -6.38
CA TRP A 180 7.17 -4.71 -7.54
C TRP A 180 6.27 -5.90 -7.18
N PRO A 181 5.35 -6.29 -8.07
CA PRO A 181 5.11 -5.74 -9.40
C PRO A 181 4.05 -4.61 -9.43
N ARG A 182 3.48 -4.19 -8.29
CA ARG A 182 2.37 -3.21 -8.25
C ARG A 182 2.72 -1.89 -8.95
N THR A 183 3.97 -1.43 -8.83
CA THR A 183 4.42 -0.22 -9.52
C THR A 183 4.45 -0.36 -11.05
N ALA A 184 4.58 -1.57 -11.60
CA ALA A 184 4.44 -1.78 -13.05
C ALA A 184 2.99 -1.56 -13.53
N ALA A 185 1.99 -1.89 -12.70
CA ALA A 185 0.60 -1.54 -12.99
C ALA A 185 0.39 -0.01 -12.93
N ILE A 186 1.01 0.67 -11.96
CA ILE A 186 0.98 2.14 -11.88
C ILE A 186 1.66 2.78 -13.10
N ALA A 187 2.80 2.24 -13.53
CA ALA A 187 3.50 2.70 -14.73
C ALA A 187 2.61 2.63 -15.99
N GLU A 188 1.80 1.58 -16.12
CA GLU A 188 0.83 1.49 -17.21
C GLU A 188 -0.24 2.59 -17.15
N ARG A 189 -0.73 2.94 -15.96
CA ARG A 189 -1.67 4.06 -15.78
C ARG A 189 -1.04 5.40 -16.16
N PHE A 190 0.25 5.60 -15.89
CA PHE A 190 0.94 6.84 -16.24
C PHE A 190 1.33 6.95 -17.72
N TRP A 191 1.40 5.82 -18.42
CA TRP A 191 1.90 5.76 -19.79
C TRP A 191 0.82 5.51 -20.85
N SER A 192 -0.11 4.59 -20.58
CA SER A 192 -1.09 4.13 -21.56
C SER A 192 -2.27 5.09 -21.71
N ASP A 193 -3.03 4.90 -22.79
CA ASP A 193 -4.29 5.61 -22.99
C ASP A 193 -5.24 5.40 -21.80
N GLY A 194 -5.96 6.46 -21.42
CA GLY A 194 -6.87 6.45 -20.28
C GLY A 194 -7.89 5.31 -20.33
N SER A 195 -8.32 4.88 -21.52
CA SER A 195 -9.28 3.77 -21.72
C SER A 195 -8.75 2.38 -21.31
N VAL A 196 -7.44 2.22 -21.13
CA VAL A 196 -6.83 0.96 -20.70
C VAL A 196 -7.08 0.77 -19.20
N LYS A 197 -8.18 0.09 -18.87
CA LYS A 197 -8.67 -0.09 -17.48
C LYS A 197 -9.04 -1.52 -17.11
N ASN A 198 -8.84 -2.48 -18.02
CA ASN A 198 -9.24 -3.87 -17.76
C ASN A 198 -8.30 -4.53 -16.73
N VAL A 199 -8.78 -4.68 -15.50
CA VAL A 199 -8.03 -5.25 -14.38
C VAL A 199 -7.60 -6.70 -14.62
N ASP A 200 -8.45 -7.51 -15.26
CA ASP A 200 -8.14 -8.92 -15.51
C ASP A 200 -7.04 -9.08 -16.56
N ASP A 201 -7.09 -8.27 -17.61
CA ASP A 201 -6.04 -8.22 -18.62
C ASP A 201 -4.72 -7.65 -18.07
N MET A 202 -4.81 -6.62 -17.22
CA MET A 202 -3.66 -6.08 -16.49
C MET A 202 -2.96 -7.18 -15.69
N TYR A 203 -3.68 -7.95 -14.86
CA TYR A 203 -3.05 -9.03 -14.09
C TYR A 203 -2.44 -10.13 -14.97
N ARG A 204 -3.08 -10.45 -16.10
CA ARG A 204 -2.55 -11.42 -17.08
C ARG A 204 -1.19 -10.98 -17.59
N ARG A 205 -1.05 -9.70 -17.98
CA ARG A 205 0.23 -9.13 -18.47
C ARG A 205 1.24 -8.91 -17.35
N LEU A 206 0.77 -8.48 -16.17
CA LEU A 206 1.60 -8.18 -15.00
C LEU A 206 2.38 -9.39 -14.51
N GLU A 207 1.82 -10.61 -14.59
CA GLU A 207 2.55 -11.83 -14.21
C GLU A 207 3.80 -12.03 -15.09
N THR A 208 3.69 -11.77 -16.40
CA THR A 208 4.81 -11.90 -17.33
C THR A 208 5.86 -10.82 -17.04
N VAL A 209 5.42 -9.55 -16.90
CA VAL A 209 6.31 -8.43 -16.56
C VAL A 209 7.03 -8.69 -15.23
N SER A 210 6.32 -9.19 -14.21
CA SER A 210 6.89 -9.52 -12.90
C SER A 210 8.03 -10.54 -12.97
N ILE A 211 7.94 -11.53 -13.87
CA ILE A 211 9.00 -12.51 -14.09
C ILE A 211 10.19 -11.86 -14.80
N GLN A 212 9.94 -11.10 -15.87
CA GLN A 212 10.99 -10.42 -16.65
C GLN A 212 11.79 -9.41 -15.81
N LEU A 213 11.15 -8.77 -14.82
CA LEU A 213 11.82 -7.86 -13.89
C LEU A 213 12.95 -8.53 -13.08
N GLU A 214 12.93 -9.85 -12.88
CA GLU A 214 14.05 -10.56 -12.21
C GLU A 214 15.34 -10.53 -13.03
N GLU A 215 15.26 -10.38 -14.37
CA GLU A 215 16.43 -10.24 -15.25
C GLU A 215 17.21 -8.95 -15.00
N LEU A 216 16.56 -7.94 -14.39
CA LEU A 216 17.18 -6.68 -13.96
C LEU A 216 17.77 -6.75 -12.54
N GLY A 217 17.72 -7.91 -11.90
CA GLY A 217 18.24 -8.13 -10.55
C GLY A 217 17.25 -7.84 -9.42
N LEU A 218 15.99 -7.49 -9.74
CA LEU A 218 14.94 -7.26 -8.75
C LEU A 218 14.62 -8.54 -7.97
N THR A 219 14.33 -8.35 -6.68
CA THR A 219 14.32 -9.45 -5.70
C THR A 219 12.94 -9.83 -5.19
N HIS A 220 11.88 -9.22 -5.71
CA HIS A 220 10.49 -9.35 -5.24
C HIS A 220 9.98 -10.79 -5.19
N ARG A 221 10.48 -11.68 -6.04
CA ARG A 221 10.16 -13.12 -6.05
C ARG A 221 11.24 -13.95 -5.36
N ARG A 222 12.51 -13.82 -5.76
CA ARG A 222 13.61 -14.64 -5.20
C ARG A 222 13.79 -14.47 -3.68
N ASN A 223 13.72 -13.24 -3.15
CA ASN A 223 13.92 -13.00 -1.72
C ASN A 223 12.77 -13.58 -0.92
N ARG A 224 11.53 -13.52 -1.43
CA ARG A 224 10.39 -14.17 -0.78
C ARG A 224 10.66 -15.65 -0.54
N ALA A 225 11.05 -16.40 -1.57
CA ALA A 225 11.35 -17.83 -1.43
C ALA A 225 12.50 -18.09 -0.43
N MET A 226 13.55 -17.27 -0.45
CA MET A 226 14.62 -17.32 0.53
C MET A 226 14.12 -17.09 1.96
N MET A 227 13.28 -16.07 2.18
CA MET A 227 12.70 -15.76 3.49
C MET A 227 11.83 -16.92 4.00
N LEU A 228 11.04 -17.56 3.13
CA LEU A 228 10.23 -18.73 3.50
C LEU A 228 11.10 -19.92 3.93
N ARG A 229 12.22 -20.19 3.24
CA ARG A 229 13.17 -21.22 3.65
C ARG A 229 13.80 -20.91 5.00
N ARG A 230 14.16 -19.65 5.24
CA ARG A 230 14.69 -19.18 6.55
C ARG A 230 13.66 -19.35 7.67
N LEU A 231 12.39 -19.04 7.41
CA LEU A 231 11.31 -19.17 8.39
C LEU A 231 10.99 -20.63 8.74
N LEU A 232 10.99 -21.52 7.75
CA LEU A 232 10.64 -22.93 7.91
C LEU A 232 11.84 -23.81 8.28
N GLN A 233 13.06 -23.32 8.08
CA GLN A 233 14.32 -24.06 8.18
C GLN A 233 14.33 -25.33 7.31
N SER A 234 13.74 -25.22 6.13
CA SER A 234 13.57 -26.33 5.18
C SER A 234 13.85 -25.87 3.76
N ALA A 235 14.39 -26.77 2.93
CA ALA A 235 14.49 -26.56 1.48
C ALA A 235 13.12 -26.66 0.81
N ASP A 236 12.29 -27.59 1.29
CA ASP A 236 10.90 -27.73 0.84
C ASP A 236 10.01 -26.73 1.60
N ILE A 237 9.44 -25.80 0.85
CA ILE A 237 8.58 -24.72 1.34
C ILE A 237 7.18 -24.78 0.71
N SER A 238 6.82 -25.84 -0.03
CA SER A 238 5.61 -25.86 -0.86
C SER A 238 4.32 -25.62 -0.06
N ASP A 239 4.26 -26.17 1.15
CA ASP A 239 3.10 -25.97 2.03
C ASP A 239 3.05 -24.55 2.58
N LEU A 240 4.20 -23.97 2.91
CA LEU A 240 4.27 -22.58 3.38
C LEU A 240 3.95 -21.60 2.24
N GLU A 241 4.37 -21.91 1.01
CA GLU A 241 3.97 -21.20 -0.21
C GLU A 241 2.44 -21.25 -0.41
N THR A 242 1.82 -22.41 -0.18
CA THR A 242 0.36 -22.56 -0.20
C THR A 242 -0.30 -21.63 0.81
N LEU A 243 0.19 -21.59 2.06
CA LEU A 243 -0.31 -20.66 3.08
C LEU A 243 -0.14 -19.19 2.65
N VAL A 244 1.07 -18.78 2.25
CA VAL A 244 1.34 -17.38 1.85
C VAL A 244 0.67 -16.96 0.55
N SER A 245 0.12 -17.91 -0.22
CA SER A 245 -0.67 -17.61 -1.42
C SER A 245 -2.09 -17.13 -1.11
N VAL A 246 -2.55 -17.28 0.13
CA VAL A 246 -3.92 -16.93 0.57
C VAL A 246 -3.98 -16.01 1.79
N ILE A 247 -2.83 -15.58 2.30
CA ILE A 247 -2.73 -14.55 3.34
C ILE A 247 -2.05 -13.30 2.79
N GLU A 248 -2.39 -12.16 3.38
CA GLU A 248 -1.70 -10.89 3.14
C GLU A 248 -1.33 -10.23 4.47
N PRO A 249 -0.31 -9.37 4.51
CA PRO A 249 -0.11 -8.47 5.64
C PRO A 249 -1.36 -7.62 5.89
N VAL A 250 -1.62 -7.28 7.16
CA VAL A 250 -2.66 -6.30 7.46
C VAL A 250 -2.32 -4.97 6.80
N LYS A 251 -3.31 -4.39 6.11
CA LYS A 251 -3.17 -3.18 5.31
C LYS A 251 -3.08 -1.92 6.17
N GLN A 252 -2.53 -0.87 5.57
CA GLN A 252 -2.42 0.47 6.17
C GLN A 252 -1.66 0.42 7.52
N TYR A 253 -2.02 1.33 8.43
CA TYR A 253 -1.38 1.48 9.73
C TYR A 253 -1.72 0.37 10.75
N ARG A 254 -2.50 -0.65 10.37
CA ARG A 254 -2.90 -1.76 11.27
C ARG A 254 -1.70 -2.57 11.76
N ARG A 255 -0.63 -2.67 10.96
CA ARG A 255 0.60 -3.37 11.37
C ARG A 255 1.17 -2.76 12.64
N TYR A 256 1.29 -1.44 12.69
CA TYR A 256 1.78 -0.71 13.86
C TYR A 256 0.86 -0.86 15.08
N GLN A 257 -0.46 -0.83 14.86
CA GLN A 257 -1.46 -0.99 15.93
C GLN A 257 -1.40 -2.39 16.58
N GLN A 258 -1.08 -3.42 15.78
CA GLN A 258 -1.02 -4.80 16.25
C GLN A 258 0.36 -5.17 16.80
N ARG A 259 1.44 -4.52 16.32
CA ARG A 259 2.81 -4.82 16.70
C ARG A 259 3.59 -3.53 16.92
N LYS A 260 3.99 -3.29 18.17
CA LYS A 260 4.96 -2.23 18.49
C LYS A 260 6.33 -2.65 17.94
N GLN A 261 6.76 -1.97 16.90
CA GLN A 261 8.06 -2.14 16.26
C GLN A 261 8.74 -0.78 16.11
N THR A 262 10.05 -0.80 15.90
CA THR A 262 10.88 0.39 15.64
C THR A 262 11.60 0.21 14.31
N MET A 263 12.28 1.25 13.83
CA MET A 263 13.11 1.18 12.63
C MET A 263 14.28 0.17 12.74
N LEU A 264 14.59 -0.30 13.96
CA LEU A 264 15.62 -1.30 14.22
C LEU A 264 15.04 -2.72 14.39
N SER A 265 13.72 -2.87 14.33
CA SER A 265 13.09 -4.18 14.46
C SER A 265 13.43 -5.06 13.24
N PRO A 266 13.75 -6.34 13.45
CA PRO A 266 14.01 -7.24 12.33
C PRO A 266 12.75 -7.46 11.50
N LEU A 267 12.84 -7.21 10.20
CA LEU A 267 11.77 -7.40 9.22
C LEU A 267 11.93 -8.73 8.50
N THR A 268 11.96 -9.81 9.28
CA THR A 268 12.26 -11.18 8.80
C THR A 268 11.14 -12.17 9.10
N GLY A 269 9.99 -11.72 9.58
CA GLY A 269 8.86 -12.56 9.97
C GLY A 269 7.97 -12.98 8.79
N LEU A 270 6.92 -13.76 9.08
CA LEU A 270 5.95 -14.18 8.05
C LEU A 270 5.24 -12.99 7.40
N ILE A 271 4.93 -11.93 8.15
CA ILE A 271 4.37 -10.68 7.61
C ILE A 271 5.31 -10.01 6.60
N ASP A 272 6.61 -10.18 6.77
CA ASP A 272 7.60 -9.59 5.88
C ASP A 272 7.78 -10.42 4.61
N ALA A 273 7.68 -11.76 4.73
CA ALA A 273 7.70 -12.66 3.58
C ALA A 273 6.36 -12.70 2.81
N ALA A 274 5.24 -12.36 3.46
CA ALA A 274 3.95 -12.18 2.80
C ALA A 274 3.96 -10.88 1.99
N GLY A 275 3.55 -10.96 0.73
CA GLY A 275 3.39 -9.81 -0.15
C GLY A 275 1.97 -9.24 -0.08
N ALA A 276 1.80 -8.02 -0.56
CA ALA A 276 0.48 -7.54 -0.95
C ALA A 276 -0.03 -8.37 -2.13
N ASP A 277 -1.35 -8.43 -2.30
CA ASP A 277 -1.98 -8.98 -3.50
C ASP A 277 -1.63 -10.46 -3.71
N ALA A 278 -2.17 -11.32 -2.85
CA ALA A 278 -1.84 -12.74 -2.83
C ALA A 278 -2.41 -13.46 -4.07
N LYS A 279 -1.53 -14.03 -4.91
CA LYS A 279 -1.88 -14.66 -6.20
C LYS A 279 -2.93 -15.77 -6.05
N GLY A 280 -2.73 -16.69 -5.11
CA GLY A 280 -3.65 -17.80 -4.87
C GLY A 280 -5.05 -17.32 -4.45
N ALA A 281 -5.14 -16.26 -3.63
CA ALA A 281 -6.40 -15.64 -3.28
C ALA A 281 -7.09 -14.97 -4.47
N ARG A 282 -6.34 -14.27 -5.34
CA ARG A 282 -6.91 -13.69 -6.56
C ARG A 282 -7.47 -14.76 -7.50
N GLU A 283 -6.73 -15.84 -7.70
CA GLU A 283 -7.15 -16.96 -8.54
C GLU A 283 -8.37 -17.66 -7.95
N PHE A 284 -8.35 -17.94 -6.64
CA PHE A 284 -9.50 -18.49 -5.92
C PHE A 284 -10.75 -17.62 -6.08
N ARG A 285 -10.64 -16.29 -5.89
CA ARG A 285 -11.76 -15.35 -6.05
C ARG A 285 -12.43 -15.45 -7.42
N LYS A 286 -11.66 -15.61 -8.50
CA LYS A 286 -12.22 -15.76 -9.86
C LYS A 286 -13.07 -17.03 -9.95
N ILE A 287 -12.55 -18.14 -9.45
CA ILE A 287 -13.22 -19.44 -9.49
C ILE A 287 -14.43 -19.47 -8.55
N ALA A 288 -14.34 -18.86 -7.37
CA ALA A 288 -15.44 -18.71 -6.43
C ALA A 288 -16.59 -17.89 -7.04
N LYS A 289 -16.29 -16.82 -7.78
CA LYS A 289 -17.29 -16.04 -8.52
C LYS A 289 -17.94 -16.84 -9.65
N GLU A 290 -17.17 -17.66 -10.37
CA GLU A 290 -17.72 -18.59 -11.39
C GLU A 290 -18.68 -19.58 -10.74
N PHE A 291 -18.28 -20.21 -9.63
CA PHE A 291 -19.11 -21.14 -8.86
C PHE A 291 -20.44 -20.54 -8.40
N SER A 292 -20.44 -19.28 -7.95
CA SER A 292 -21.67 -18.60 -7.54
C SER A 292 -22.60 -18.24 -8.71
N LYS A 293 -22.11 -18.22 -9.96
CA LYS A 293 -22.93 -17.99 -11.18
C LYS A 293 -23.47 -19.27 -11.80
N GLY A 294 -22.88 -20.42 -11.47
CA GLY A 294 -23.27 -21.72 -11.99
C GLY A 294 -22.17 -22.76 -11.81
N ASN A 295 -22.53 -24.03 -11.67
CA ASN A 295 -21.58 -25.09 -11.35
C ASN A 295 -21.26 -25.92 -12.59
N SER A 296 -20.15 -25.62 -13.28
CA SER A 296 -19.57 -26.61 -14.18
C SER A 296 -18.79 -27.65 -13.37
N LYS A 297 -18.75 -28.90 -13.84
CA LYS A 297 -17.91 -29.95 -13.24
C LYS A 297 -16.44 -29.54 -13.15
N GLU A 298 -15.98 -28.73 -14.10
CA GLU A 298 -14.63 -28.18 -14.15
C GLU A 298 -14.36 -27.18 -13.02
N VAL A 299 -15.28 -26.25 -12.76
CA VAL A 299 -15.15 -25.28 -11.65
C VAL A 299 -15.10 -26.00 -10.30
N VAL A 300 -15.96 -27.01 -10.12
CA VAL A 300 -15.97 -27.83 -8.89
C VAL A 300 -14.66 -28.60 -8.72
N ALA A 301 -14.16 -29.25 -9.77
CA ALA A 301 -12.89 -29.97 -9.70
C ALA A 301 -11.69 -29.06 -9.37
N ARG A 302 -11.66 -27.84 -9.92
CA ARG A 302 -10.63 -26.83 -9.60
C ARG A 302 -10.70 -26.40 -8.13
N LEU A 303 -11.90 -26.14 -7.62
CA LEU A 303 -12.11 -25.77 -6.21
C LEU A 303 -11.75 -26.93 -5.27
N GLU A 304 -12.11 -28.16 -5.64
CA GLU A 304 -11.75 -29.36 -4.87
C GLU A 304 -10.23 -29.48 -4.73
N GLY A 305 -9.49 -29.31 -5.83
CA GLY A 305 -8.02 -29.28 -5.81
C GLY A 305 -7.46 -28.19 -4.89
N ILE A 306 -8.00 -26.97 -4.94
CA ILE A 306 -7.59 -25.85 -4.06
C ILE A 306 -7.82 -26.20 -2.59
N PHE A 307 -9.04 -26.65 -2.25
CA PHE A 307 -9.40 -26.95 -0.86
C PHE A 307 -8.67 -28.17 -0.31
N MET A 308 -8.42 -29.20 -1.13
CA MET A 308 -7.53 -30.31 -0.75
C MET A 308 -6.11 -29.80 -0.50
N GLY A 309 -5.59 -28.92 -1.36
CA GLY A 309 -4.29 -28.27 -1.19
C GLY A 309 -4.18 -27.56 0.15
N TRP A 310 -5.15 -26.69 0.49
CA TRP A 310 -5.20 -26.00 1.78
C TRP A 310 -5.29 -26.96 2.96
N ARG A 311 -6.17 -27.97 2.88
CA ARG A 311 -6.35 -28.97 3.93
C ARG A 311 -5.04 -29.68 4.25
N TYR A 312 -4.38 -30.22 3.24
CA TYR A 312 -3.15 -31.01 3.43
C TYR A 312 -1.94 -30.16 3.76
N ALA A 313 -1.81 -28.95 3.19
CA ALA A 313 -0.77 -28.01 3.56
C ALA A 313 -0.89 -27.61 5.04
N GLY A 314 -2.10 -27.32 5.52
CA GLY A 314 -2.35 -27.02 6.93
C GLY A 314 -1.96 -28.16 7.87
N ILE A 315 -2.30 -29.41 7.51
CA ILE A 315 -1.93 -30.61 8.28
C ILE A 315 -0.39 -30.75 8.38
N ARG A 316 0.32 -30.62 7.26
CA ARG A 316 1.78 -30.79 7.21
C ARG A 316 2.55 -29.62 7.82
N LEU A 317 2.03 -28.40 7.72
CA LEU A 317 2.64 -27.22 8.34
C LEU A 317 2.51 -27.20 9.85
N LYS A 318 1.40 -27.70 10.41
CA LYS A 318 1.13 -27.62 11.84
C LYS A 318 2.32 -28.05 12.71
N PRO A 319 2.89 -29.27 12.58
CA PRO A 319 4.04 -29.66 13.40
C PRO A 319 5.28 -28.82 13.12
N GLN A 320 5.51 -28.39 11.87
CA GLN A 320 6.66 -27.57 11.48
C GLN A 320 6.59 -26.17 12.10
N MET A 321 5.41 -25.54 12.12
CA MET A 321 5.19 -24.22 12.71
C MET A 321 5.16 -24.24 14.25
N GLU A 322 4.85 -25.38 14.86
CA GLU A 322 4.88 -25.54 16.32
C GLU A 322 6.32 -25.60 16.86
N VAL A 323 7.28 -26.14 16.10
CA VAL A 323 8.69 -26.25 16.51
C VAL A 323 9.57 -25.07 16.06
N ASN A 324 9.21 -24.39 14.96
CA ASN A 324 9.97 -23.26 14.45
C ASN A 324 9.63 -21.96 15.18
N ALA A 325 10.55 -21.47 16.02
CA ALA A 325 10.37 -20.23 16.80
C ALA A 325 9.99 -19.01 15.92
N SER A 326 10.56 -18.91 14.71
CA SER A 326 10.29 -17.82 13.76
C SER A 326 8.85 -17.79 13.25
N LEU A 327 8.09 -18.88 13.40
CA LEU A 327 6.69 -19.01 12.99
C LEU A 327 5.73 -19.10 14.19
N HIS A 328 6.22 -18.90 15.41
CA HIS A 328 5.41 -19.08 16.63
C HIS A 328 4.15 -18.21 16.67
N GLU A 329 4.26 -16.93 16.27
CA GLU A 329 3.12 -15.99 16.22
C GLU A 329 2.10 -16.37 15.13
N ALA A 330 2.52 -17.16 14.15
CA ALA A 330 1.74 -17.61 13.01
C ALA A 330 1.24 -19.05 13.15
N LYS A 331 1.57 -19.77 14.23
CA LYS A 331 1.28 -21.21 14.40
C LYS A 331 -0.21 -21.59 14.27
N ALA A 332 -1.11 -20.65 14.57
CA ALA A 332 -2.55 -20.86 14.40
C ALA A 332 -2.96 -20.97 12.91
N LEU A 333 -2.24 -20.30 12.01
CA LEU A 333 -2.58 -20.23 10.59
C LEU A 333 -2.57 -21.60 9.91
N ALA A 334 -1.72 -22.54 10.33
CA ALA A 334 -1.72 -23.89 9.77
C ALA A 334 -3.05 -24.63 10.04
N ARG A 335 -3.55 -24.55 11.28
CA ARG A 335 -4.83 -25.15 11.67
C ARG A 335 -6.01 -24.46 10.99
N GLU A 336 -5.93 -23.15 10.84
CA GLU A 336 -6.97 -22.37 10.18
C GLU A 336 -7.00 -22.62 8.67
N LEU A 337 -5.84 -22.73 8.01
CA LEU A 337 -5.74 -23.12 6.60
C LEU A 337 -6.34 -24.51 6.38
N GLN A 338 -6.03 -25.46 7.27
CA GLN A 338 -6.66 -26.78 7.25
C GLN A 338 -8.19 -26.64 7.31
N LYS A 339 -8.69 -25.84 8.27
CA LYS A 339 -10.11 -25.63 8.48
C LYS A 339 -10.80 -24.97 7.28
N LEU A 340 -10.16 -24.00 6.64
CA LEU A 340 -10.66 -23.38 5.40
C LEU A 340 -10.81 -24.39 4.27
N GLY A 341 -9.83 -25.29 4.11
CA GLY A 341 -9.91 -26.40 3.16
C GLY A 341 -11.07 -27.36 3.47
N GLU A 342 -11.26 -27.73 4.73
CA GLU A 342 -12.38 -28.58 5.15
C GLU A 342 -13.75 -27.93 4.92
N ILE A 343 -13.88 -26.64 5.24
CA ILE A 343 -15.10 -25.87 4.98
C ILE A 343 -15.41 -25.85 3.48
N GLY A 344 -14.42 -25.51 2.64
CA GLY A 344 -14.58 -25.48 1.20
C GLY A 344 -15.01 -26.82 0.61
N LEU A 345 -14.40 -27.92 1.04
CA LEU A 345 -14.82 -29.26 0.61
C LEU A 345 -16.26 -29.60 1.03
N ASN A 346 -16.71 -29.13 2.19
CA ASN A 346 -18.09 -29.33 2.63
C ASN A 346 -19.07 -28.49 1.81
N VAL A 347 -18.74 -27.24 1.48
CA VAL A 347 -19.52 -26.38 0.57
C VAL A 347 -19.72 -27.08 -0.77
N LEU A 348 -18.65 -27.67 -1.32
CA LEU A 348 -18.71 -28.41 -2.57
C LEU A 348 -19.54 -29.68 -2.47
N LYS A 349 -19.74 -30.29 -1.30
CA LYS A 349 -20.61 -31.48 -1.15
C LYS A 349 -22.08 -31.08 -1.05
N ILE A 350 -22.38 -30.10 -0.20
CA ILE A 350 -23.75 -29.67 0.12
C ILE A 350 -24.51 -29.25 -1.13
N LYS A 351 -23.85 -28.52 -2.05
CA LYS A 351 -24.47 -28.06 -3.30
C LYS A 351 -24.89 -29.20 -4.25
N TRP A 352 -24.42 -30.43 -4.03
CA TRP A 352 -24.81 -31.61 -4.84
C TRP A 352 -25.72 -32.58 -4.09
N THR A 353 -25.77 -32.52 -2.76
CA THR A 353 -26.52 -33.47 -1.94
C THR A 353 -27.77 -32.87 -1.27
N GLU A 354 -28.07 -31.58 -1.50
CA GLU A 354 -29.23 -30.83 -0.97
C GLU A 354 -29.42 -30.89 0.57
N ALA A 355 -28.37 -31.25 1.30
CA ALA A 355 -28.40 -31.45 2.75
C ALA A 355 -27.75 -30.27 3.48
N GLU A 356 -28.32 -29.08 3.34
CA GLU A 356 -27.93 -27.93 4.17
C GLU A 356 -28.90 -27.78 5.35
N THR A 357 -28.38 -27.81 6.58
CA THR A 357 -29.14 -27.34 7.74
C THR A 357 -28.80 -25.88 8.00
N GLU A 358 -29.80 -25.07 8.35
CA GLU A 358 -29.61 -23.66 8.71
C GLU A 358 -28.56 -23.48 9.83
N ASP A 359 -28.50 -24.45 10.75
CA ASP A 359 -27.50 -24.53 11.82
C ASP A 359 -26.07 -24.68 11.29
N TRP A 360 -25.84 -25.53 10.28
CA TRP A 360 -24.50 -25.72 9.70
C TRP A 360 -23.98 -24.42 9.08
N ARG A 361 -24.83 -23.70 8.34
CA ARG A 361 -24.47 -22.43 7.70
C ARG A 361 -24.05 -21.41 8.75
N LYS A 362 -24.90 -21.23 9.77
CA LYS A 362 -24.67 -20.29 10.86
C LYS A 362 -23.36 -20.57 11.58
N ASP A 363 -23.11 -21.83 11.95
CA ASP A 363 -21.89 -22.24 12.65
C ASP A 363 -20.64 -22.07 11.77
N THR A 364 -20.75 -22.36 10.48
CA THR A 364 -19.64 -22.21 9.52
C THR A 364 -19.29 -20.75 9.28
N LEU A 365 -20.28 -19.87 9.15
CA LEU A 365 -20.05 -18.43 9.02
C LEU A 365 -19.42 -17.84 10.30
N ALA A 366 -19.89 -18.25 11.48
CA ALA A 366 -19.29 -17.85 12.75
C ALA A 366 -17.83 -18.33 12.90
N GLU A 367 -17.52 -19.52 12.40
CA GLU A 367 -16.14 -20.04 12.35
C GLU A 367 -15.25 -19.19 11.43
N LEU A 368 -15.75 -18.81 10.25
CA LEU A 368 -15.04 -17.91 9.34
C LEU A 368 -14.79 -16.53 9.96
N ASP A 369 -15.77 -15.98 10.69
CA ASP A 369 -15.60 -14.73 11.43
C ASP A 369 -14.55 -14.85 12.54
N ARG A 370 -14.46 -16.01 13.20
CA ARG A 370 -13.40 -16.30 14.16
C ARG A 370 -12.03 -16.32 13.51
N ILE A 371 -11.89 -16.98 12.35
CA ILE A 371 -10.63 -17.04 11.59
C ILE A 371 -10.24 -15.65 11.06
N ALA A 372 -11.21 -14.78 10.75
CA ALA A 372 -10.98 -13.42 10.27
C ALA A 372 -10.44 -12.45 11.33
N LYS A 373 -10.52 -12.80 12.62
CA LYS A 373 -10.06 -11.92 13.71
C LYS A 373 -8.55 -11.61 13.58
N PRO A 374 -8.11 -10.40 13.99
CA PRO A 374 -6.70 -10.02 14.00
C PRO A 374 -5.83 -11.02 14.76
N LYS A 375 -4.61 -11.23 14.27
CA LYS A 375 -3.66 -12.24 14.80
C LYS A 375 -2.35 -11.57 15.21
N PRO A 376 -1.61 -12.13 16.19
CA PRO A 376 -0.29 -11.62 16.58
C PRO A 376 0.71 -11.57 15.40
N SER A 377 0.57 -12.47 14.42
CA SER A 377 1.37 -12.48 13.20
C SER A 377 1.10 -11.30 12.25
N ALA A 378 0.05 -10.50 12.49
CA ALA A 378 -0.35 -9.35 11.68
C ALA A 378 -0.50 -9.67 10.17
N VAL A 379 -0.96 -10.89 9.88
CA VAL A 379 -1.40 -11.34 8.55
C VAL A 379 -2.83 -11.83 8.62
N GLU A 380 -3.58 -11.68 7.54
CA GLU A 380 -5.00 -12.03 7.43
C GLU A 380 -5.26 -12.92 6.21
N PHE A 381 -6.19 -13.89 6.35
CA PHE A 381 -6.66 -14.66 5.20
C PHE A 381 -7.56 -13.79 4.32
N VAL A 382 -7.18 -13.59 3.07
CA VAL A 382 -7.89 -12.71 2.12
C VAL A 382 -8.85 -13.47 1.20
N VAL A 383 -9.19 -14.70 1.58
CA VAL A 383 -10.12 -15.61 0.90
C VAL A 383 -11.44 -15.80 1.66
N ILE A 384 -11.55 -15.26 2.88
CA ILE A 384 -12.69 -15.52 3.78
C ILE A 384 -14.00 -15.01 3.17
N GLU A 385 -14.02 -13.78 2.67
CA GLU A 385 -15.24 -13.19 2.09
C GLU A 385 -15.67 -13.91 0.80
N ASP A 386 -14.70 -14.34 -0.01
CA ASP A 386 -14.97 -15.15 -1.20
C ASP A 386 -15.61 -16.51 -0.83
N LEU A 387 -15.12 -17.16 0.25
CA LEU A 387 -15.68 -18.40 0.77
C LEU A 387 -17.07 -18.23 1.43
N LYS A 388 -17.30 -17.14 2.16
CA LYS A 388 -18.64 -16.77 2.66
C LYS A 388 -19.62 -16.58 1.50
N GLY A 389 -19.18 -15.93 0.42
CA GLY A 389 -19.96 -15.78 -0.81
C GLY A 389 -20.35 -17.12 -1.45
N MET A 390 -19.45 -18.11 -1.41
CA MET A 390 -19.78 -19.48 -1.87
C MET A 390 -20.78 -20.18 -0.95
N ILE A 391 -20.65 -20.06 0.38
CA ILE A 391 -21.62 -20.63 1.34
C ILE A 391 -23.00 -20.03 1.14
N ASN A 392 -23.10 -18.72 0.88
CA ASN A 392 -24.39 -18.08 0.67
C ASN A 392 -25.01 -18.42 -0.70
N SER A 393 -24.25 -18.99 -1.64
CA SER A 393 -24.72 -19.38 -2.97
C SER A 393 -25.04 -20.88 -3.12
N THR A 394 -25.07 -21.64 -2.02
CA THR A 394 -25.51 -23.05 -2.01
C THR A 394 -27.03 -23.22 -1.92
N ASN A 395 -27.80 -22.14 -1.81
CA ASN A 395 -29.28 -22.13 -1.89
C ASN A 395 -29.81 -21.97 -3.31
#